data_AF-A0A5R2MTS0-F1
#
_entry.id   AF-A0A5R2MTS0-F1
#
_cell.length_a   1.000
_cell.length_b   1.000
_cell.length_c   1.000
_cell.angle_alpha   90.00
_cell.angle_beta   90.00
_cell.angle_gamma   90.00
#
_symmetry.space_group_name_H-M   'P 1'
#
loop_
_entity.id
_entity.type
_entity.pdbx_description
1 polymer ?
#
loop_
_entity_poly.entity_id
_entity_poly.type
_entity_poly.pdbx_seq_one_letter_code
_entity_poly.pdbx_strand_id
1 'polypeptide(L)'
;MSDNYLHLVSSDPLWQPDETAAEAAVGIARGLFPQAEHIGVAYKEGVTFFDAGANTESVHCAFCGGDLEDWWGDAMGQAAASDFSNLT
;
A
#
# COMPACT_ATOMS: atom_id res chain seq x y z
N MET A 1 -14.65 6.23 -14.78
CA MET A 1 -13.23 6.03 -15.15
C MET A 1 -12.50 5.78 -13.86
N SER A 2 -11.78 4.66 -13.76
CA SER A 2 -11.03 4.28 -12.57
C SER A 2 -9.55 4.36 -12.92
N ASP A 3 -8.75 4.93 -12.03
CA ASP A 3 -7.30 4.95 -12.17
C ASP A 3 -6.72 3.76 -11.42
N ASN A 4 -5.62 3.21 -11.94
CA ASN A 4 -4.89 2.11 -11.31
C ASN A 4 -3.60 2.65 -10.72
N TYR A 5 -3.40 2.39 -9.43
CA TYR A 5 -2.20 2.80 -8.71
C TYR A 5 -1.40 1.57 -8.27
N LEU A 6 -0.09 1.64 -8.46
CA LEU A 6 0.85 0.71 -7.86
C LEU A 6 1.59 1.43 -6.74
N HIS A 7 1.43 0.96 -5.51
CA HIS A 7 2.17 1.46 -4.35
C HIS A 7 3.28 0.49 -3.99
N LEU A 8 4.52 0.99 -3.90
CA LEU A 8 5.65 0.25 -3.34
C LEU A 8 5.85 0.72 -1.90
N VAL A 9 5.59 -0.18 -0.95
CA VAL A 9 5.66 0.11 0.49
C VAL A 9 6.57 -0.90 1.18
N SER A 10 7.28 -0.44 2.21
CA SER A 10 8.09 -1.31 3.06
C SER A 10 7.20 -2.21 3.91
N SER A 11 7.66 -3.42 4.22
CA SER A 11 7.01 -4.27 5.23
C SER A 11 7.25 -3.76 6.66
N ASP A 12 8.22 -2.88 6.86
CA ASP A 12 8.37 -2.10 8.10
C ASP A 12 7.59 -0.78 7.94
N PRO A 13 6.47 -0.59 8.67
CA PRO A 13 5.61 0.58 8.52
C PRO A 13 6.22 1.88 9.08
N LEU A 14 7.29 1.78 9.87
CA LEU A 14 7.99 2.95 10.44
C LEU A 14 9.21 3.37 9.61
N TRP A 15 9.56 2.59 8.60
CA TRP A 15 10.69 2.90 7.73
C TRP A 15 10.28 3.82 6.57
N GLN A 16 11.13 4.79 6.28
CA GLN A 16 11.02 5.64 5.09
C GLN A 16 12.40 5.77 4.42
N PRO A 17 12.45 5.82 3.08
CA PRO A 17 13.70 6.08 2.39
C PRO A 17 14.18 7.50 2.69
N ASP A 18 15.50 7.69 2.66
CA ASP A 18 16.05 9.05 2.50
C ASP A 18 15.84 9.54 1.06
N GLU A 19 16.11 10.83 0.84
CA GLU A 19 15.89 11.49 -0.45
C GLU A 19 16.68 10.81 -1.59
N THR A 20 17.92 10.40 -1.35
CA THR A 20 18.77 9.77 -2.36
C THR A 20 18.23 8.39 -2.76
N ALA A 21 17.83 7.58 -1.78
CA ALA A 21 17.23 6.27 -2.01
C ALA A 21 15.88 6.40 -2.74
N ALA A 22 15.08 7.40 -2.38
CA ALA A 22 13.79 7.66 -2.99
C ALA A 22 13.92 8.08 -4.46
N GLU A 23 14.86 8.97 -4.78
CA GLU A 23 15.16 9.36 -6.16
C GLU A 23 15.64 8.17 -7.01
N ALA A 24 16.52 7.34 -6.46
CA ALA A 24 17.00 6.13 -7.13
C ALA A 24 15.85 5.16 -7.43
N ALA A 25 14.94 4.97 -6.46
CA ALA A 25 13.76 4.11 -6.62
C ALA A 25 12.83 4.64 -7.73
N VAL A 26 12.60 5.96 -7.81
CA VAL A 26 11.83 6.58 -8.89
C VAL A 26 12.49 6.35 -10.25
N GLY A 27 13.82 6.47 -10.33
CA GLY A 27 14.58 6.20 -11.55
C GLY A 27 14.37 4.77 -12.06
N ILE A 28 14.44 3.79 -11.15
CA ILE A 28 14.17 2.39 -11.46
C ILE A 28 12.71 2.20 -11.90
N ALA A 29 11.75 2.74 -11.16
CA ALA A 29 10.33 2.62 -11.46
C ALA A 29 9.98 3.21 -12.84
N ARG A 30 10.57 4.35 -13.22
CA ARG A 30 10.42 4.94 -14.56
C ARG A 30 10.92 4.02 -15.67
N GLY A 31 12.00 3.27 -15.43
CA GLY A 31 12.50 2.27 -16.37
C GLY A 31 11.58 1.05 -16.50
N LEU A 32 11.00 0.60 -15.38
CA LEU A 32 10.11 -0.56 -15.33
C LEU A 32 8.70 -0.28 -15.87
N PHE A 33 8.20 0.94 -15.66
CA PHE A 33 6.83 1.33 -16.00
C PHE A 33 6.81 2.55 -16.95
N PRO A 34 7.34 2.43 -18.17
CA PRO A 34 7.50 3.56 -19.09
C PRO A 34 6.17 4.16 -19.59
N GLN A 35 5.05 3.45 -19.40
CA GLN A 35 3.72 3.91 -19.79
C GLN A 35 2.91 4.49 -18.63
N ALA A 36 3.46 4.50 -17.40
CA ALA A 36 2.75 5.09 -16.27
C ALA A 36 2.68 6.61 -16.44
N GLU A 37 1.48 7.17 -16.27
CA GLU A 37 1.25 8.61 -16.38
C GLU A 37 1.96 9.38 -15.27
N HIS A 38 1.99 8.82 -14.06
CA HIS A 38 2.64 9.43 -12.91
C HIS A 38 3.49 8.42 -12.13
N ILE A 39 4.74 8.82 -11.85
CA ILE A 39 5.66 8.10 -10.96
C ILE A 39 6.33 9.12 -10.04
N GLY A 40 6.21 8.90 -8.73
CA GLY A 40 6.75 9.80 -7.72
C GLY A 40 6.84 9.12 -6.35
N VAL A 41 7.24 9.91 -5.36
CA VAL A 41 7.38 9.51 -3.96
C VAL A 41 6.36 10.29 -3.14
N ALA A 42 5.67 9.61 -2.24
CA ALA A 42 4.76 10.23 -1.30
C ALA A 42 5.15 9.82 0.13
N TYR A 43 5.55 10.79 0.95
CA TYR A 43 5.78 10.59 2.37
C TYR A 43 4.47 10.76 3.14
N LYS A 44 4.29 9.96 4.19
CA LYS A 44 3.12 10.03 5.08
C LYS A 44 3.59 10.43 6.46
N GLU A 45 2.82 11.27 7.14
CA GLU A 45 3.16 11.75 8.49
C GLU A 45 3.07 10.64 9.54
N GLY A 46 2.35 9.56 9.25
CA GLY A 46 2.25 8.38 10.10
C GLY A 46 1.94 7.11 9.30
N VAL A 47 1.86 5.98 10.01
CA VAL A 47 1.49 4.69 9.44
C VAL A 47 0.13 4.84 8.76
N THR A 48 0.07 4.47 7.48
CA THR A 48 -1.09 4.72 6.62
C THR A 48 -1.52 3.44 5.95
N PHE A 49 -2.81 3.13 6.07
CA PHE A 49 -3.46 2.10 5.26
C PHE A 49 -3.73 2.63 3.85
N PHE A 50 -3.35 1.85 2.83
CA PHE A 50 -3.60 2.16 1.43
C PHE A 50 -4.81 1.36 0.95
N ASP A 51 -5.96 2.04 0.87
CA ASP A 51 -7.20 1.45 0.39
C ASP A 51 -7.17 1.25 -1.15
N ALA A 52 -7.67 0.11 -1.62
CA ALA A 52 -7.88 -0.17 -3.04
C ALA A 52 -9.13 0.55 -3.62
N GLY A 53 -9.91 1.18 -2.74
CA GLY A 53 -11.01 2.07 -3.08
C GLY A 53 -12.32 1.33 -3.31
N ALA A 54 -13.32 2.06 -3.81
CA ALA A 54 -14.70 1.58 -3.92
C ALA A 54 -14.91 0.40 -4.89
N ASN A 55 -13.92 0.07 -5.72
CA ASN A 55 -13.97 -1.06 -6.66
C ASN A 55 -13.37 -2.36 -6.05
N THR A 56 -13.13 -2.40 -4.74
CA THR A 56 -12.66 -3.60 -4.05
C THR A 56 -13.79 -4.61 -3.95
N GLU A 57 -13.73 -5.67 -4.76
CA GLU A 57 -14.78 -6.70 -4.82
C GLU A 57 -14.51 -7.88 -3.88
N SER A 58 -13.24 -8.22 -3.63
CA SER A 58 -12.86 -9.36 -2.79
C SER A 58 -11.49 -9.16 -2.16
N VAL A 59 -11.23 -9.86 -1.04
CA VAL A 59 -9.96 -9.82 -0.32
C VAL A 59 -9.44 -11.24 -0.13
N HIS A 60 -8.24 -11.50 -0.63
CA HIS A 60 -7.61 -12.82 -0.59
C HIS A 60 -6.20 -12.75 0.01
N CYS A 61 -5.78 -13.84 0.63
CA CYS A 61 -4.41 -13.97 1.14
C CYS A 61 -3.40 -14.01 -0.01
N ALA A 62 -2.44 -13.09 -0.01
CA ALA A 62 -1.38 -13.04 -1.02
C ALA A 62 -0.44 -14.28 -1.01
N PHE A 63 -0.43 -15.06 0.09
CA PHE A 63 0.42 -16.25 0.20
C PHE A 63 -0.27 -17.53 -0.26
N CYS A 64 -1.52 -17.78 0.17
CA CYS A 64 -2.22 -19.04 -0.13
C CYS A 64 -3.45 -18.89 -1.03
N GLY A 65 -3.88 -17.66 -1.34
CA GLY A 65 -5.08 -17.39 -2.12
C GLY A 65 -6.40 -17.67 -1.39
N GLY A 66 -6.36 -17.96 -0.08
CA GLY A 66 -7.56 -18.15 0.73
C GLY A 66 -8.40 -16.88 0.82
N ASP A 67 -9.71 -17.05 0.83
CA ASP A 67 -10.70 -16.00 1.03
C ASP A 67 -10.62 -15.45 2.47
N LEU A 68 -10.60 -14.13 2.60
CA LEU A 68 -10.50 -13.40 3.86
C LEU A 68 -11.71 -12.49 4.13
N GLU A 69 -12.74 -12.51 3.29
CA GLU A 69 -13.87 -11.56 3.35
C GLU A 69 -14.54 -11.54 4.73
N ASP A 70 -14.83 -12.70 5.31
CA ASP A 70 -15.48 -12.83 6.63
C ASP A 70 -14.64 -12.23 7.78
N TRP A 71 -13.31 -12.25 7.66
CA TRP A 71 -12.38 -11.75 8.70
C TRP A 71 -12.04 -10.27 8.49
N TRP A 72 -12.02 -9.82 7.24
CA TRP A 72 -11.43 -8.55 6.83
C TRP A 72 -12.03 -7.33 7.54
N GLY A 73 -13.36 -7.27 7.63
CA GLY A 73 -14.05 -6.12 8.21
C GLY A 73 -13.69 -5.88 9.69
N ASP A 74 -13.74 -6.92 10.50
CA ASP A 74 -13.42 -6.84 11.93
C ASP A 74 -11.93 -6.53 12.16
N ALA A 75 -11.06 -7.12 11.35
CA ALA A 75 -9.62 -6.87 11.43
C ALA A 75 -9.27 -5.41 11.09
N MET A 76 -9.85 -4.86 10.03
CA MET A 76 -9.66 -3.44 9.67
C MET A 76 -10.25 -2.49 10.71
N GLY A 77 -11.40 -2.82 11.30
CA GLY A 77 -11.98 -2.04 12.38
C GLY A 77 -11.08 -1.97 13.61
N GLN A 78 -10.49 -3.10 14.02
CA GLN A 78 -9.56 -3.17 15.15
C GLN A 78 -8.26 -2.41 14.86
N ALA A 79 -7.68 -2.59 13.67
CA ALA A 79 -6.47 -1.90 13.27
C ALA A 79 -6.68 -0.37 13.24
N ALA A 80 -7.80 0.09 12.66
CA ALA A 80 -8.15 1.50 12.59
C ALA A 80 -8.31 2.15 13.97
N ALA A 81 -8.81 1.43 14.98
CA ALA A 81 -8.90 1.93 16.36
C ALA A 81 -7.53 2.23 17.00
N SER A 82 -6.45 1.72 16.42
CA SER A 82 -5.07 1.95 16.85
C SER A 82 -4.24 2.74 15.83
N ASP A 83 -4.88 3.41 14.86
CA ASP A 83 -4.21 4.08 13.75
C ASP A 83 -3.23 3.16 12.99
N PHE A 84 -3.58 1.88 12.85
CA PHE A 84 -2.78 0.84 12.21
C PHE A 84 -1.38 0.62 12.83
N SER A 85 -1.12 1.16 14.02
CA SER A 85 0.14 0.96 14.75
C SER A 85 0.24 -0.44 15.37
N ASN A 86 -0.88 -1.14 15.52
CA ASN A 86 -0.95 -2.54 15.91
C ASN A 86 -1.91 -3.32 15.00
N LEU A 87 -1.45 -4.47 14.50
CA LEU A 87 -2.22 -5.37 13.63
C LEU A 87 -2.55 -6.71 14.33
N THR A 88 -2.30 -6.81 15.63
CA THR A 88 -2.52 -8.01 16.46
C THR A 88 -3.62 -7.81 17.49
#